data_AF-A0A803QBS7-F1
#
_entry.id   AF-A0A803QBS7-F1
#
_cell.length_a   1.000
_cell.length_b   1.000
_cell.length_c   1.000
_cell.angle_alpha   90.00
_cell.angle_beta   90.00
_cell.angle_gamma   90.00
#
_symmetry.space_group_name_H-M   'P 1'
#
loop_
_entity.id
_entity.type
_entity.pdbx_description
1 polymer ?
#
loop_
_entity_poly.entity_id
_entity_poly.type
_entity_poly.pdbx_seq_one_letter_code
_entity_poly.pdbx_strand_id
1 'polypeptide(L)'
;MYVVSQIYQLTLPQLVEANAQISCYSFQALLPLRNLNFFIVLCWCIWHERNAKFHGSAVKTATTILQFAQSYLLEFQTARAKIQRSYPQQTATVMEPNTSTRFSSKPRWLAPPSGRLKLNSDAAIDNSKGIVGIDAVLRNSAGAIAAAFSKPLRGRFKYE
;
A
#
# COMPACT_ATOMS: atom_id res chain seq x y z
N MET A 1 9.07 -9.06 15.14
CA MET A 1 8.95 -8.02 14.12
C MET A 1 7.97 -6.99 14.67
N TYR A 2 8.43 -5.77 14.91
CA TYR A 2 7.56 -4.64 15.26
C TYR A 2 7.33 -3.84 13.99
N VAL A 3 6.08 -3.49 13.70
CA VAL A 3 5.65 -2.71 12.53
C VAL A 3 5.30 -1.32 13.05
N VAL A 4 6.00 -0.29 12.57
CA VAL A 4 5.74 1.10 12.93
C VAL A 4 5.37 1.84 11.65
N SER A 5 4.06 1.97 11.40
CA SER A 5 3.57 2.76 10.26
C SER A 5 3.39 4.22 10.69
N GLN A 6 4.01 5.15 9.96
CA GLN A 6 3.80 6.59 10.14
C GLN A 6 3.34 7.21 8.81
N ILE A 7 2.45 8.21 8.89
CA ILE A 7 1.92 8.93 7.73
C ILE A 7 2.39 10.38 7.82
N TYR A 8 3.18 10.82 6.84
CA TYR A 8 3.66 12.20 6.76
C TYR A 8 3.05 12.92 5.55
N GLN A 9 2.70 14.20 5.72
CA GLN A 9 2.31 15.09 4.61
C GLN A 9 3.51 15.96 4.21
N LEU A 10 3.84 15.99 2.92
CA LEU A 10 4.94 16.77 2.37
C LEU A 10 4.42 17.85 1.42
N THR A 11 5.02 19.04 1.44
CA THR A 11 4.72 20.17 0.54
C THR A 11 5.64 20.16 -0.69
N LEU A 12 5.13 20.60 -1.85
CA LEU A 12 5.81 20.49 -3.15
C LEU A 12 7.17 21.19 -3.35
N PRO A 13 7.62 22.21 -2.60
CA PRO A 13 8.89 22.85 -2.94
C PRO A 13 10.17 22.12 -2.47
N GLN A 14 10.10 20.88 -1.95
CA GLN A 14 11.27 20.23 -1.34
C GLN A 14 11.66 18.83 -1.85
N LEU A 15 11.26 18.41 -3.06
CA LEU A 15 11.75 17.15 -3.62
C LEU A 15 12.14 17.30 -5.08
N VAL A 16 13.25 18.01 -5.31
CA VAL A 16 14.08 17.82 -6.50
C VAL A 16 15.29 16.99 -6.06
N GLU A 17 15.55 15.92 -6.81
CA GLU A 17 16.69 15.00 -6.71
C GLU A 17 16.69 14.00 -5.54
N ALA A 18 16.02 12.87 -5.75
CA ALA A 18 16.40 11.61 -5.11
C ALA A 18 16.25 10.46 -6.12
N ASN A 19 17.38 10.00 -6.65
CA ASN A 19 17.49 8.82 -7.51
C ASN A 19 16.97 7.57 -6.78
N ALA A 20 15.71 7.21 -7.04
CA ALA A 20 15.13 5.90 -6.70
C ALA A 20 14.07 5.45 -7.74
N GLN A 21 14.11 6.00 -8.95
CA GLN A 21 13.11 5.75 -10.00
C GLN A 21 13.16 4.36 -10.66
N ILE A 22 14.07 3.46 -10.27
CA ILE A 22 14.43 2.31 -11.13
C ILE A 22 13.75 0.98 -10.74
N SER A 23 13.08 0.84 -9.59
CA SER A 23 12.49 -0.48 -9.24
C SER A 23 11.02 -0.66 -9.69
N CYS A 24 10.16 0.36 -9.52
CA CYS A 24 8.72 0.19 -9.76
C CYS A 24 8.32 0.31 -11.25
N TYR A 25 8.90 1.24 -12.00
CA TYR A 25 8.58 1.42 -13.43
C TYR A 25 9.03 0.23 -14.29
N SER A 26 10.16 -0.39 -13.94
CA SER A 26 10.73 -1.55 -14.62
C SER A 26 9.82 -2.78 -14.55
N PHE A 27 9.16 -3.01 -13.41
CA PHE A 27 8.25 -4.15 -13.23
C PHE A 27 6.95 -4.01 -14.04
N GLN A 28 6.49 -2.79 -14.26
CA GLN A 28 5.27 -2.50 -15.01
C GLN A 28 5.46 -2.62 -16.53
N ALA A 29 6.70 -2.49 -17.00
CA ALA A 29 7.09 -2.68 -18.40
C ALA A 29 7.35 -4.16 -18.79
N LEU A 30 7.66 -5.03 -17.81
CA LEU A 30 8.10 -6.41 -18.06
C LEU A 30 6.97 -7.46 -18.03
N LEU A 31 5.81 -7.12 -17.46
CA LEU A 31 4.67 -8.02 -17.35
C LEU A 31 3.38 -7.32 -17.79
N PRO A 32 2.52 -7.96 -18.59
CA PRO A 32 1.17 -7.46 -18.84
C PRO A 32 0.47 -7.10 -17.52
N LEU A 33 -0.31 -6.01 -17.48
CA LEU A 33 -0.95 -5.49 -16.27
C LEU A 33 -1.71 -6.57 -15.48
N ARG A 34 -2.33 -7.52 -16.19
CA ARG A 34 -3.01 -8.68 -15.58
C ARG A 34 -2.05 -9.57 -14.78
N ASN A 35 -0.87 -9.85 -15.32
CA ASN A 35 0.15 -10.68 -14.69
C ASN A 35 0.75 -9.97 -13.48
N LEU A 36 0.96 -8.65 -13.57
CA LEU A 36 1.45 -7.85 -12.46
C LEU A 36 0.43 -7.80 -11.29
N ASN A 37 -0.85 -7.58 -11.58
CA ASN A 37 -1.89 -7.54 -10.55
C ASN A 37 -2.00 -8.88 -9.81
N PHE A 38 -1.98 -9.99 -10.54
CA PHE A 38 -2.01 -11.31 -9.94
C PHE A 38 -0.75 -11.58 -9.11
N PHE A 39 0.42 -11.23 -9.62
CA PHE A 39 1.68 -11.35 -8.90
C PHE A 39 1.65 -10.58 -7.58
N ILE A 40 1.20 -9.32 -7.58
CA ILE A 40 1.10 -8.49 -6.36
C ILE A 40 0.14 -9.12 -5.35
N VAL A 41 -1.06 -9.56 -5.79
CA VAL A 41 -2.03 -10.22 -4.89
C VAL A 41 -1.43 -11.50 -4.30
N LEU A 42 -0.73 -12.29 -5.10
CA LEU A 42 -0.09 -13.52 -4.64
C LEU A 42 1.01 -13.23 -3.62
N CYS A 43 1.86 -12.23 -3.85
CA CYS A 43 2.87 -11.78 -2.89
C CYS A 43 2.24 -11.34 -1.57
N TRP A 44 1.14 -10.58 -1.62
CA TRP A 44 0.40 -10.18 -0.42
C TRP A 44 -0.17 -11.38 0.34
N CYS A 45 -0.75 -12.36 -0.35
CA CYS A 45 -1.25 -13.58 0.29
C CYS A 45 -0.12 -14.39 0.95
N ILE A 46 1.02 -14.55 0.27
CA ILE A 46 2.20 -15.24 0.83
C ILE A 46 2.71 -14.52 2.08
N TRP A 47 2.81 -13.19 2.03
CA TRP A 47 3.21 -12.39 3.19
C TRP A 47 2.22 -12.56 4.36
N HIS A 48 0.92 -12.51 4.08
CA HIS A 48 -0.12 -12.69 5.08
C HIS A 48 0.00 -14.06 5.77
N GLU A 49 0.16 -15.14 5.02
CA GLU A 49 0.31 -16.49 5.56
C GLU A 49 1.62 -16.69 6.34
N ARG A 50 2.72 -16.06 5.90
CA ARG A 50 3.98 -16.03 6.66
C ARG A 50 3.83 -15.31 7.99
N ASN A 51 3.11 -14.19 8.02
CA ASN A 51 2.84 -13.46 9.25
C ASN A 51 1.90 -14.24 10.17
N ALA A 52 0.87 -14.88 9.62
CA ALA A 52 -0.02 -15.77 10.38
C ALA A 52 0.81 -16.87 11.10
N LYS A 53 1.73 -17.51 10.37
CA LYS A 53 2.66 -18.50 10.96
C LYS A 53 3.49 -17.90 12.09
N PHE A 54 4.08 -16.72 11.86
CA PHE A 54 4.93 -16.04 12.85
C PHE A 54 4.16 -15.69 14.13
N HIS A 55 2.88 -15.36 14.01
CA HIS A 55 1.98 -15.06 15.13
C HIS A 55 1.24 -16.30 15.68
N GLY A 56 1.67 -17.51 15.33
CA GLY A 56 1.13 -18.76 15.89
C GLY A 56 -0.23 -19.20 15.35
N SER A 57 -0.70 -18.60 14.25
CA SER A 57 -1.91 -19.05 13.55
C SER A 57 -1.61 -20.21 12.59
N ALA A 58 -2.64 -21.01 12.31
CA ALA A 58 -2.56 -22.04 11.27
C ALA A 58 -2.35 -21.40 9.89
N VAL A 59 -1.56 -22.06 9.05
CA VAL A 59 -1.16 -21.56 7.72
C VAL A 59 -1.87 -22.35 6.65
N LYS A 60 -2.37 -21.66 5.62
CA LYS A 60 -2.99 -22.29 4.46
C LYS A 60 -1.96 -23.00 3.58
N THR A 61 -2.41 -24.00 2.83
CA THR A 61 -1.55 -24.68 1.84
C THR A 61 -1.25 -23.77 0.65
N ALA A 62 -0.16 -24.04 -0.07
CA ALA A 62 0.20 -23.29 -1.28
C ALA A 62 -0.93 -23.28 -2.32
N THR A 63 -1.60 -24.41 -2.52
CA THR A 63 -2.74 -24.54 -3.45
C THR A 63 -3.89 -23.64 -3.02
N THR A 64 -4.23 -23.63 -1.72
CA THR A 64 -5.29 -22.77 -1.18
C THR A 64 -4.95 -21.29 -1.35
N ILE A 65 -3.69 -20.90 -1.13
CA ILE A 65 -3.21 -19.52 -1.33
C ILE A 65 -3.38 -19.10 -2.79
N LEU A 66 -2.98 -19.97 -3.73
CA LEU A 66 -3.08 -19.68 -5.16
C LEU A 66 -4.54 -19.50 -5.60
N GLN A 67 -5.42 -20.42 -5.19
CA GLN A 67 -6.86 -20.35 -5.48
C GLN A 67 -7.48 -19.10 -4.89
N PHE A 68 -7.14 -18.77 -3.64
CA PHE A 68 -7.63 -17.55 -2.99
C PHE A 68 -7.18 -16.29 -3.75
N ALA A 69 -5.91 -16.20 -4.15
CA ALA A 69 -5.40 -15.05 -4.90
C ALA A 69 -6.14 -14.84 -6.23
N GLN A 70 -6.48 -15.92 -6.93
CA GLN A 70 -7.25 -15.87 -8.18
C GLN A 70 -8.67 -15.36 -7.94
N SER A 71 -9.40 -15.97 -6.98
CA SER A 71 -10.77 -15.58 -6.64
C SER A 71 -10.84 -14.14 -6.15
N TYR A 72 -9.93 -13.76 -5.25
CA TYR A 72 -9.84 -12.40 -4.71
C TYR A 72 -9.65 -11.35 -5.80
N LEU A 73 -8.73 -11.58 -6.73
CA LEU A 73 -8.47 -10.62 -7.81
C LEU A 73 -9.70 -10.45 -8.72
N LEU A 74 -10.37 -11.55 -9.05
CA LEU A 74 -11.59 -11.54 -9.86
C LEU A 74 -12.72 -10.78 -9.15
N GLU A 75 -12.96 -11.08 -7.88
CA GLU A 75 -13.98 -10.41 -7.06
C GLU A 75 -13.71 -8.90 -6.95
N PHE A 76 -12.46 -8.53 -6.68
CA PHE A 76 -12.02 -7.14 -6.58
C PHE A 76 -12.29 -6.37 -7.90
N GLN A 77 -11.87 -6.94 -9.03
CA GLN A 77 -12.10 -6.34 -10.36
C GLN A 77 -13.59 -6.20 -10.66
N THR A 78 -14.38 -7.22 -10.33
CA THR A 78 -15.83 -7.21 -10.53
C THR A 78 -16.50 -6.13 -9.68
N ALA A 79 -16.14 -6.00 -8.41
CA ALA A 79 -16.63 -4.96 -7.52
C ALA A 79 -16.23 -3.57 -8.01
N ARG A 80 -14.98 -3.40 -8.45
CA ARG A 80 -14.46 -2.13 -9.01
C ARG A 80 -15.22 -1.68 -10.25
N ALA A 81 -15.54 -2.60 -11.16
CA ALA A 81 -16.32 -2.31 -12.35
C ALA A 81 -17.77 -1.93 -12.01
N LYS A 82 -18.38 -2.56 -11.00
CA LYS A 82 -19.72 -2.19 -10.52
C LYS A 82 -19.74 -0.75 -9.98
N ILE A 83 -18.78 -0.38 -9.12
CA ILE A 83 -18.68 0.97 -8.56
C ILE A 83 -18.53 2.03 -9.65
N GLN A 84 -17.69 1.77 -10.66
CA GLN A 84 -17.49 2.70 -11.79
C GLN A 84 -18.76 2.91 -12.62
N ARG A 85 -19.65 1.91 -12.71
CA ARG A 85 -20.94 2.05 -13.41
C ARG A 85 -22.00 2.77 -12.57
N SER A 86 -21.95 2.62 -11.25
CA SER A 86 -22.96 3.20 -10.34
C SER A 86 -22.66 4.64 -9.93
N TYR A 87 -21.42 5.10 -10.06
CA TYR A 87 -21.02 6.49 -9.83
C TYR A 87 -20.12 6.95 -10.97
N PRO A 88 -20.61 7.71 -11.96
CA PRO A 88 -19.72 8.47 -12.83
C PRO A 88 -18.89 9.37 -11.91
N GLN A 89 -17.57 9.38 -12.13
CA GLN A 89 -16.56 10.01 -11.29
C GLN A 89 -17.04 11.37 -10.76
N GLN A 90 -17.51 11.39 -9.52
CA GLN A 90 -17.59 12.64 -8.78
C GLN A 90 -16.15 13.07 -8.56
N THR A 91 -15.71 13.98 -9.42
CA THR A 91 -14.69 14.97 -9.05
C THR A 91 -14.99 15.38 -7.62
N ALA A 92 -13.98 15.32 -6.74
CA ALA A 92 -14.12 15.73 -5.36
C ALA A 92 -14.37 17.25 -5.29
N THR A 93 -15.58 17.68 -5.62
CA THR A 93 -16.11 18.97 -5.22
C THR A 93 -16.38 18.87 -3.73
N VAL A 94 -15.66 19.70 -3.00
CA VAL A 94 -15.86 19.97 -1.57
C VAL A 94 -17.35 20.18 -1.32
N MET A 95 -18.02 19.18 -0.74
CA MET A 95 -19.35 19.37 -0.17
C MET A 95 -19.16 19.67 1.32
N GLU A 96 -19.55 20.89 1.67
CA GLU A 96 -19.77 21.39 3.03
C GLU A 96 -20.63 20.43 3.87
N PRO A 97 -20.48 20.43 5.21
CA PRO A 97 -21.06 19.42 6.07
C PRO A 97 -22.50 19.79 6.46
N ASN A 98 -23.48 19.23 5.76
CA ASN A 98 -24.86 19.21 6.26
C ASN A 98 -25.21 17.83 6.86
N THR A 99 -25.08 17.81 8.18
CA THR A 99 -25.94 17.20 9.21
C THR A 99 -26.44 15.77 9.00
N SER A 100 -26.13 14.97 10.03
CA SER A 100 -26.85 13.76 10.50
C SER A 100 -26.79 12.48 9.67
N THR A 101 -25.73 11.68 9.89
CA THR A 101 -25.89 10.29 10.37
C THR A 101 -24.64 9.89 11.17
N ARG A 102 -24.84 9.55 12.44
CA ARG A 102 -23.80 9.26 13.44
C ARG A 102 -23.26 7.83 13.30
N PHE A 103 -22.91 7.41 12.08
CA PHE A 103 -22.08 6.22 11.92
C PHE A 103 -20.63 6.67 12.03
N SER A 104 -19.94 6.17 13.06
CA SER A 104 -18.49 6.25 13.21
C SER A 104 -17.84 5.60 11.99
N SER A 105 -17.74 6.36 10.90
CA SER A 105 -16.99 5.94 9.73
C SER A 105 -15.53 5.96 10.15
N LYS A 106 -14.95 4.76 10.25
CA LYS A 106 -13.50 4.62 10.43
C LYS A 106 -12.82 5.59 9.45
N PRO A 107 -11.79 6.34 9.87
CA PRO A 107 -11.15 7.32 9.01
C PRO A 107 -10.70 6.64 7.73
N ARG A 108 -11.35 6.97 6.61
CA ARG A 108 -11.00 6.43 5.31
C ARG A 108 -9.70 7.10 4.86
N TRP A 109 -8.79 6.34 4.27
CA TRP A 109 -7.62 6.94 3.65
C TRP A 109 -8.08 7.90 2.53
N LEU A 110 -7.63 9.16 2.61
CA LEU A 110 -7.87 10.19 1.60
C LEU A 110 -6.57 10.51 0.88
N ALA A 111 -6.65 10.78 -0.41
CA ALA A 111 -5.51 11.33 -1.16
C ALA A 111 -5.11 12.71 -0.59
N PRO A 112 -3.82 13.11 -0.67
CA PRO A 112 -3.42 14.46 -0.27
C PRO A 112 -4.11 15.53 -1.15
N PRO A 113 -4.27 16.77 -0.63
CA PRO A 113 -4.71 17.89 -1.46
C PRO A 113 -3.80 18.14 -2.66
N SER A 114 -4.32 18.77 -3.70
CA SER A 114 -3.52 19.30 -4.81
C SER A 114 -2.39 20.18 -4.28
N GLY A 115 -1.20 20.04 -4.88
CA GLY A 115 -0.02 20.74 -4.40
C GLY A 115 0.77 20.03 -3.30
N ARG A 116 0.32 18.85 -2.85
CA ARG A 116 0.96 18.08 -1.78
C ARG A 116 1.21 16.63 -2.18
N LEU A 117 2.15 16.01 -1.48
CA LEU A 117 2.43 14.59 -1.55
C LEU A 117 2.18 13.94 -0.19
N LYS A 118 1.78 12.67 -0.19
CA LYS A 118 1.59 11.87 1.03
C LYS A 118 2.59 10.73 1.04
N LEU A 119 3.43 10.68 2.06
CA LEU A 119 4.39 9.60 2.27
C LEU A 119 3.79 8.61 3.29
N ASN A 120 3.65 7.37 2.85
CA ASN A 120 3.37 6.23 3.71
C ASN A 120 4.69 5.48 3.90
N SER A 121 5.17 5.36 5.13
CA SER A 121 6.38 4.59 5.44
C SER A 121 6.08 3.47 6.43
N ASP A 122 6.82 2.38 6.32
CA ASP A 122 6.84 1.29 7.28
C ASP A 122 8.29 0.81 7.52
N ALA A 123 8.50 0.17 8.68
CA ALA A 123 9.79 -0.39 9.04
C ALA A 123 9.63 -1.81 9.61
N ALA A 124 10.51 -2.71 9.18
CA ALA A 124 10.58 -4.09 9.61
C ALA A 124 11.90 -4.36 10.33
N ILE A 125 11.85 -4.68 11.62
CA ILE A 125 13.05 -4.94 12.43
C ILE A 125 13.31 -6.45 12.58
N ASP A 126 14.51 -6.88 12.19
CA ASP A 126 15.10 -8.19 12.50
C ASP A 126 16.24 -8.03 13.51
N ASN A 127 15.91 -8.19 14.79
CA ASN A 127 16.88 -8.07 15.89
C ASN A 127 17.98 -9.13 15.84
N SER A 128 17.69 -10.33 15.32
CA SER A 128 18.66 -11.42 15.26
C SER A 128 19.81 -11.10 14.30
N LYS A 129 19.49 -10.41 13.21
CA LYS A 129 20.46 -9.99 12.19
C LYS A 129 20.92 -8.53 12.33
N GLY A 130 20.29 -7.76 13.21
CA GLY A 130 20.55 -6.33 13.34
C GLY A 130 20.25 -5.57 12.05
N ILE A 131 19.11 -5.87 11.42
CA ILE A 131 18.68 -5.25 10.15
C ILE A 131 17.33 -4.59 10.36
N VAL A 132 17.16 -3.40 9.78
CA VAL A 132 15.87 -2.72 9.62
C VAL A 132 15.58 -2.55 8.15
N GLY A 133 14.52 -3.20 7.65
CA GLY A 133 13.95 -2.85 6.36
C GLY A 133 13.14 -1.58 6.49
N ILE A 134 13.37 -0.60 5.62
CA ILE A 134 12.54 0.61 5.50
C ILE A 134 11.90 0.60 4.14
N ASP A 135 10.59 0.82 4.12
CA ASP A 135 9.78 0.92 2.92
C ASP A 135 9.00 2.22 2.94
N ALA A 136 8.90 2.89 1.79
CA ALA A 136 8.00 4.02 1.67
C ALA A 136 7.38 4.17 0.29
N VAL A 137 6.16 4.70 0.28
CA VAL A 137 5.36 5.00 -0.91
C VAL A 137 4.90 6.44 -0.85
N LEU A 138 5.28 7.22 -1.85
CA LEU A 138 4.87 8.61 -2.03
C LEU A 138 3.70 8.66 -3.02
N ARG A 139 2.62 9.35 -2.65
CA ARG A 139 1.40 9.48 -3.45
C ARG A 139 1.07 10.93 -3.76
N ASN A 140 0.58 11.18 -4.96
CA ASN A 140 0.09 12.49 -5.38
C ASN A 140 -1.39 12.72 -5.02
N SER A 141 -1.94 13.87 -5.40
CA SER A 141 -3.32 14.26 -5.11
C SER A 141 -4.39 13.42 -5.80
N ALA A 142 -4.05 12.72 -6.89
CA ALA A 142 -4.91 11.70 -7.50
C ALA A 142 -4.84 10.35 -6.77
N GLY A 143 -4.02 10.22 -5.73
CA GLY A 143 -3.75 8.99 -5.01
C GLY A 143 -2.81 8.03 -5.76
N ALA A 144 -2.30 8.43 -6.93
CA ALA A 144 -1.36 7.65 -7.71
C ALA A 144 0.02 7.63 -7.03
N ILE A 145 0.75 6.53 -7.18
CA ILE A 145 2.11 6.39 -6.67
C ILE A 145 3.02 7.26 -7.53
N ALA A 146 3.65 8.25 -6.90
CA ALA A 146 4.65 9.13 -7.51
C ALA A 146 6.06 8.55 -7.38
N ALA A 147 6.34 7.88 -6.26
CA ALA A 147 7.60 7.19 -6.01
C ALA A 147 7.42 6.08 -4.97
N ALA A 148 8.29 5.08 -5.00
CA ALA A 148 8.38 4.06 -3.96
C ALA A 148 9.84 3.64 -3.78
N PHE A 149 10.25 3.30 -2.56
CA PHE A 149 11.56 2.72 -2.30
C PHE A 149 11.49 1.67 -1.18
N SER A 150 12.47 0.76 -1.21
CA SER A 150 12.70 -0.27 -0.20
C SER A 150 14.20 -0.37 0.03
N LYS A 151 14.65 -0.29 1.29
CA LYS A 151 16.07 -0.36 1.63
C LYS A 151 16.31 -1.05 2.96
N PRO A 152 17.21 -2.06 3.03
CA PRO A 152 17.72 -2.56 4.29
C PRO A 152 18.78 -1.61 4.85
N LEU A 153 18.67 -1.27 6.13
CA LEU A 153 19.69 -0.60 6.93
C LEU A 153 20.24 -1.57 7.96
N ARG A 154 21.57 -1.63 8.12
CA ARG A 154 22.18 -2.34 9.24
C ARG A 154 22.14 -1.45 10.48
N GLY A 155 21.62 -1.99 11.57
CA GLY A 155 21.53 -1.28 12.85
C GLY A 155 20.63 -2.00 13.86
N ARG A 156 20.90 -1.79 15.15
CA ARG A 156 20.03 -2.21 16.24
C ARG A 156 19.37 -0.95 16.80
N PHE A 157 18.09 -0.77 16.52
CA PHE A 157 17.33 0.37 17.00
C PHE A 157 16.46 -0.05 18.18
N LYS A 158 16.49 0.74 19.24
CA LYS A 158 15.52 0.63 20.34
C LYS A 158 14.47 1.71 20.12
N TYR A 159 13.20 1.37 20.30
CA TYR A 159 12.19 2.40 20.48
C TYR A 159 12.36 2.93 21.92
N GLU A 160 12.48 4.24 22.08
CA GLU A 160 12.33 4.92 23.37
C GLU A 160 10.87 5.33 23.55
#